data_AF-A0A0V1HUJ1-F1
#
_entry.id   AF-A0A0V1HUJ1-F1
#
_cell.length_a   1.000
_cell.length_b   1.000
_cell.length_c   1.000
_cell.angle_alpha   90.00
_cell.angle_beta   90.00
_cell.angle_gamma   90.00
#
_symmetry.space_group_name_H-M   'P 1'
#
loop_
_entity.id
_entity.type
_entity.pdbx_description
1 polymer ?
#
loop_
_entity_poly.entity_id
_entity_poly.type
_entity_poly.pdbx_seq_one_letter_code
_entity_poly.pdbx_strand_id
1 'polypeptide(L)'
;MSRRFDYGTVKTTVEKYARVFPRPLPSIKVPVSKEKIKLGHKFIKTGEGRCYILKAALTSLFRDERIELSKYTALAVRPYAERLIQLAIEYGDCHKPTMETCDYWIEEKELLHKLFKVNNDNNNNNNNTFMQCTDQLYCRI
;
A
#
# COMPACT_ATOMS: atom_id res chain seq x y z
N MET A 1 -24.70 2.04 12.56
CA MET A 1 -24.41 3.49 12.43
C MET A 1 -23.28 3.71 11.42
N SER A 2 -23.60 4.16 10.20
CA SER A 2 -22.58 4.65 9.27
C SER A 2 -22.24 6.09 9.64
N ARG A 3 -20.96 6.39 9.94
CA ARG A 3 -20.54 7.76 10.23
C ARG A 3 -20.61 8.56 8.94
N ARG A 4 -21.67 9.35 8.79
CA ARG A 4 -21.81 10.33 7.72
C ARG A 4 -20.78 11.42 8.01
N PHE A 5 -19.69 11.42 7.27
CA PHE A 5 -18.69 12.47 7.34
C PHE A 5 -19.36 13.79 6.92
N ASP A 6 -19.47 14.75 7.84
CA ASP A 6 -20.06 16.07 7.55
C ASP A 6 -19.00 16.97 6.92
N TYR A 7 -19.05 17.07 5.59
CA TYR A 7 -18.30 18.05 4.81
C TYR A 7 -19.21 19.28 4.64
N GLY A 8 -18.93 20.38 5.35
CA GLY A 8 -19.72 21.61 5.32
C GLY A 8 -20.14 22.09 3.93
N THR A 9 -21.22 22.89 3.89
CA THR A 9 -22.01 23.31 2.72
C THR A 9 -21.15 23.73 1.53
N VAL A 10 -21.04 22.85 0.53
CA VAL A 10 -20.23 23.06 -0.68
C VAL A 10 -21.00 23.92 -1.68
N LYS A 11 -20.44 25.05 -2.12
CA LYS A 11 -21.14 26.01 -2.98
C LYS A 11 -20.93 25.75 -4.49
N THR A 12 -19.93 24.98 -4.90
CA THR A 12 -19.73 24.59 -6.31
C THR A 12 -19.28 23.14 -6.49
N THR A 13 -19.64 22.52 -7.63
CA THR A 13 -19.23 21.16 -8.00
C THR A 13 -17.72 21.00 -8.10
N VAL A 14 -16.99 22.04 -8.50
CA VAL A 14 -15.53 22.02 -8.62
C VAL A 14 -14.85 21.92 -7.25
N GLU A 15 -15.33 22.66 -6.24
CA GLU A 15 -14.86 22.57 -4.85
C GLU A 15 -15.17 21.23 -4.19
N LYS A 16 -16.25 20.56 -4.63
CA LYS A 16 -16.60 19.21 -4.19
C LYS A 16 -15.54 18.19 -4.60
N TYR A 17 -14.98 18.31 -5.80
CA TYR A 17 -14.00 17.37 -6.34
C TYR A 17 -12.54 17.75 -6.05
N ALA A 18 -12.23 19.05 -5.92
CA ALA A 18 -10.88 19.52 -5.59
C ALA A 18 -10.40 19.10 -4.17
N ARG A 19 -11.33 18.80 -3.25
CA ARG A 19 -10.99 18.24 -1.93
C ARG A 19 -10.90 16.72 -1.88
N VAL A 20 -11.38 16.01 -2.90
CA VAL A 20 -11.42 14.53 -2.94
C VAL A 20 -10.08 13.97 -3.42
N PHE A 21 -9.34 14.73 -4.22
CA PHE A 21 -7.94 14.45 -4.51
C PHE A 21 -7.08 15.57 -3.92
N PRO A 22 -6.66 15.47 -2.64
CA PRO A 22 -5.49 16.23 -2.21
C PRO A 22 -4.34 15.92 -3.19
N ARG A 23 -3.34 16.81 -3.26
CA ARG A 23 -2.13 16.75 -4.12
C ARG A 23 -1.94 15.42 -4.88
N PRO A 24 -1.72 15.45 -6.21
CA PRO A 24 -1.57 14.25 -7.01
C PRO A 24 -0.61 13.29 -6.32
N LEU A 25 -1.10 12.06 -6.15
CA LEU A 25 -0.36 11.02 -5.46
C LEU A 25 1.07 10.97 -6.02
N PRO A 26 2.09 10.87 -5.16
CA PRO A 26 3.47 10.86 -5.64
C PRO A 26 3.69 9.68 -6.59
N SER A 27 4.52 9.91 -7.61
CA SER A 27 4.76 8.95 -8.67
C SER A 27 5.49 7.71 -8.12
N ILE A 28 5.01 6.52 -8.50
CA ILE A 28 5.64 5.25 -8.13
C ILE A 28 6.76 4.96 -9.13
N LYS A 29 7.99 4.75 -8.65
CA LYS A 29 9.16 4.49 -9.52
C LYS A 29 9.23 3.04 -10.02
N VAL A 30 8.42 2.13 -9.48
CA VAL A 30 8.42 0.71 -9.81
C VAL A 30 7.61 0.39 -11.07
N PRO A 31 8.09 -0.53 -11.93
CA PRO A 31 7.31 -0.99 -13.08
C PRO A 31 6.02 -1.68 -12.63
N VAL A 32 4.88 -1.07 -12.97
CA VAL A 32 3.56 -1.69 -12.82
C VAL A 32 3.25 -2.47 -14.08
N SER A 33 2.94 -3.75 -13.96
CA SER A 33 2.54 -4.56 -15.11
C SER A 33 1.25 -3.98 -15.72
N LYS A 34 1.28 -3.71 -17.03
CA LYS A 34 0.09 -3.27 -17.77
C LYS A 34 -1.01 -4.35 -17.77
N GLU A 35 -0.58 -5.61 -17.77
CA GLU A 35 -1.47 -6.76 -17.74
C GLU A 35 -1.98 -7.07 -16.33
N LYS A 36 -3.24 -7.45 -16.25
CA LYS A 36 -3.85 -7.91 -15.02
C LYS A 36 -3.32 -9.29 -14.65
N ILE A 37 -2.45 -9.34 -13.65
CA ILE A 37 -1.99 -10.60 -13.06
C ILE A 37 -3.17 -11.32 -12.42
N LYS A 38 -3.44 -12.56 -12.83
CA LYS A 38 -4.51 -13.39 -12.26
C LYS A 38 -4.04 -13.98 -10.93
N LEU A 39 -4.64 -13.51 -9.83
CA LEU A 39 -4.48 -14.07 -8.49
C LEU A 39 -5.86 -14.56 -8.04
N GLY A 40 -6.03 -15.86 -7.85
CA GLY A 40 -7.28 -16.48 -7.42
C GLY A 40 -7.12 -17.11 -6.04
N HIS A 41 -8.03 -16.80 -5.12
CA HIS A 41 -8.07 -17.44 -3.81
C HIS A 41 -8.75 -18.80 -3.92
N LYS A 42 -8.23 -19.80 -3.18
CA LYS A 42 -8.71 -21.19 -3.26
C LYS A 42 -10.20 -21.31 -2.90
N PHE A 43 -10.63 -20.56 -1.87
CA PHE A 43 -11.98 -20.68 -1.30
C PHE A 43 -12.91 -19.53 -1.72
N ILE A 44 -12.36 -18.33 -1.93
CA ILE A 44 -13.15 -17.12 -2.22
C ILE A 44 -13.03 -16.83 -3.71
N LYS A 45 -14.09 -17.17 -4.45
CA LYS A 45 -14.15 -16.98 -5.91
C LYS A 45 -14.53 -15.56 -6.31
N THR A 46 -15.01 -14.74 -5.37
CA THR A 46 -15.32 -13.32 -5.57
C THR A 46 -14.05 -12.49 -5.78
N GLY A 47 -14.17 -11.30 -6.37
CA GLY A 47 -13.05 -10.36 -6.56
C GLY A 47 -12.26 -10.02 -5.29
N GLU A 48 -12.89 -10.19 -4.12
CA GLU A 48 -12.28 -10.02 -2.79
C GLU A 48 -11.15 -11.02 -2.52
N GLY A 49 -11.19 -12.22 -3.12
CA GLY A 49 -10.16 -13.24 -2.91
C GLY A 49 -8.76 -12.75 -3.28
N ARG A 50 -8.65 -11.87 -4.28
CA ARG A 50 -7.38 -11.21 -4.64
C ARG A 50 -6.86 -10.35 -3.49
N CYS A 51 -7.73 -9.58 -2.84
CA CYS A 51 -7.34 -8.68 -1.76
C CYS A 51 -6.78 -9.48 -0.59
N TYR A 52 -7.40 -10.60 -0.22
CA TYR A 52 -6.88 -11.48 0.85
C TYR A 52 -5.48 -12.00 0.56
N ILE A 53 -5.20 -12.45 -0.67
CA ILE A 53 -3.85 -12.91 -1.05
C ILE A 53 -2.82 -11.79 -0.92
N LEU A 54 -3.17 -10.59 -1.40
CA LEU A 54 -2.27 -9.43 -1.32
C LEU A 54 -2.04 -8.98 0.12
N LYS A 55 -3.09 -8.94 0.95
CA LYS A 55 -3.01 -8.58 2.37
C LYS A 55 -2.13 -9.55 3.15
N ALA A 56 -2.33 -10.86 2.96
CA ALA A 56 -1.50 -11.87 3.58
C ALA A 56 -0.03 -11.72 3.17
N ALA A 57 0.24 -11.58 1.87
CA ALA A 57 1.61 -11.41 1.36
C ALA A 57 2.28 -10.11 1.86
N LEU A 58 1.55 -8.99 1.90
CA LEU A 58 2.05 -7.72 2.42
C LEU A 58 2.36 -7.81 3.91
N THR A 59 1.45 -8.40 4.69
CA THR A 59 1.63 -8.55 6.14
C THR A 59 2.85 -9.40 6.45
N SER A 60 3.01 -10.53 5.75
CA SER A 60 4.22 -11.37 5.89
C SER A 60 5.49 -10.66 5.43
N LEU A 61 5.41 -9.84 4.38
CA LEU A 61 6.56 -9.09 3.87
C LEU A 61 7.04 -8.02 4.86
N PHE A 62 6.13 -7.28 5.51
CA PHE A 62 6.51 -6.27 6.51
C PHE A 62 6.96 -6.89 7.85
N ARG A 63 6.48 -8.09 8.16
CA ARG A 63 6.92 -8.85 9.33
C ARG A 63 8.35 -9.32 9.18
N ASP A 64 8.61 -10.07 8.11
CA ASP A 64 9.86 -10.82 7.94
C ASP A 64 10.92 -10.04 7.13
N GLU A 65 10.55 -8.91 6.52
CA GLU A 65 11.35 -8.05 5.62
C GLU A 65 11.82 -8.75 4.32
N ARG A 66 11.94 -10.08 4.35
CA ARG A 66 12.26 -10.95 3.24
C ARG A 66 11.30 -12.15 3.21
N ILE A 67 10.69 -12.37 2.05
CA ILE A 67 9.79 -13.52 1.83
C ILE A 67 9.99 -14.13 0.45
N GLU A 68 9.73 -15.44 0.36
CA GLU A 68 9.66 -16.18 -0.90
C GLU A 68 8.22 -16.23 -1.42
N LEU A 69 7.99 -15.69 -2.61
CA LEU A 69 6.69 -15.64 -3.27
C LEU A 69 6.80 -16.12 -4.70
N SER A 70 5.71 -16.70 -5.24
CA SER A 70 5.60 -16.95 -6.68
C SER A 70 5.83 -15.67 -7.48
N LYS A 71 6.56 -15.74 -8.60
CA LYS A 71 6.89 -14.60 -9.47
C LYS A 71 5.69 -13.69 -9.77
N TYR A 72 4.54 -14.27 -10.08
CA TYR A 72 3.32 -13.51 -10.37
C TYR A 72 2.75 -12.81 -9.12
N THR A 73 2.82 -13.47 -7.97
CA THR A 73 2.39 -12.89 -6.69
C THR A 73 3.32 -11.75 -6.28
N ALA A 74 4.64 -11.94 -6.40
CA ALA A 74 5.65 -10.92 -6.17
C ALA A 74 5.41 -9.67 -7.05
N LEU A 75 5.22 -9.85 -8.36
CA LEU A 75 4.91 -8.75 -9.29
C LEU A 75 3.62 -8.01 -8.92
N ALA A 76 2.62 -8.72 -8.41
CA ALA A 76 1.36 -8.12 -8.00
C ALA A 76 1.47 -7.38 -6.66
N VAL A 77 2.26 -7.87 -5.71
CA VAL A 77 2.44 -7.28 -4.36
C VAL A 77 3.33 -6.04 -4.40
N ARG A 78 4.37 -6.06 -5.25
CA ARG A 78 5.37 -4.99 -5.36
C ARG A 78 4.83 -3.56 -5.43
N PRO A 79 3.90 -3.23 -6.34
CA PRO A 79 3.37 -1.86 -6.42
C PRO A 79 2.58 -1.44 -5.18
N TYR A 80 1.95 -2.38 -4.45
CA TYR A 80 1.23 -2.05 -3.22
C TYR A 80 2.18 -1.81 -2.05
N ALA A 81 3.22 -2.62 -1.90
CA ALA A 81 4.24 -2.44 -0.85
C ALA A 81 4.92 -1.07 -0.99
N GLU A 82 5.39 -0.75 -2.19
CA GLU A 82 6.01 0.54 -2.51
C GLU A 82 5.07 1.72 -2.28
N ARG A 83 3.79 1.56 -2.62
CA ARG A 83 2.77 2.57 -2.37
C ARG A 83 2.61 2.87 -0.88
N LEU A 84 2.55 1.83 -0.04
CA LEU A 84 2.39 2.00 1.40
C LEU A 84 3.61 2.69 2.03
N ILE A 85 4.81 2.30 1.63
CA ILE A 85 6.05 2.94 2.07
C ILE A 85 6.08 4.42 1.65
N GLN A 86 5.73 4.70 0.40
CA GLN A 86 5.69 6.07 -0.13
C GLN A 86 4.68 6.95 0.62
N LEU A 87 3.49 6.44 0.90
CA LEU A 87 2.48 7.15 1.70
C LEU A 87 2.96 7.39 3.13
N ALA A 88 3.66 6.43 3.72
CA ALA A 88 4.22 6.54 5.06
C ALA A 88 5.31 7.62 5.14
N ILE A 89 6.19 7.71 4.14
CA ILE A 89 7.26 8.72 4.07
C ILE A 89 6.67 10.13 3.83
N GLU A 90 5.72 10.27 2.91
CA GLU A 90 5.24 11.59 2.50
C GLU A 90 4.31 12.25 3.53
N TYR A 91 3.45 11.46 4.18
CA TYR A 91 2.41 11.99 5.05
C TYR A 91 2.61 11.69 6.54
N GLY A 92 3.44 10.70 6.88
CA GLY A 92 3.67 10.28 8.26
C GLY A 92 2.44 9.65 8.93
N ASP A 93 2.55 9.45 10.24
CA ASP A 93 1.55 8.85 11.13
C ASP A 93 0.37 9.80 11.45
N CYS A 94 0.59 11.12 11.40
CA CYS A 94 -0.42 12.13 11.66
C CYS A 94 -1.55 12.17 10.60
N HIS A 95 -1.34 11.58 9.43
CA HIS A 95 -2.29 11.65 8.32
C HIS A 95 -3.32 10.52 8.37
N LYS A 96 -4.54 10.85 8.84
CA LYS A 96 -5.67 9.91 8.97
C LYS A 96 -5.97 9.08 7.71
N PRO A 97 -6.05 9.66 6.49
CA PRO A 97 -6.32 8.87 5.29
C PRO A 97 -5.24 7.82 5.00
N THR A 98 -3.97 8.16 5.26
CA THR A 98 -2.86 7.22 5.08
C THR A 98 -2.94 6.11 6.11
N MET A 99 -3.22 6.44 7.37
CA MET A 99 -3.39 5.46 8.44
C MET A 99 -4.52 4.47 8.14
N GLU A 100 -5.68 4.95 7.71
CA GLU A 100 -6.82 4.10 7.31
C GLU A 100 -6.48 3.22 6.10
N THR A 101 -5.72 3.76 5.14
CA THR A 101 -5.25 2.98 3.98
C THR A 101 -4.31 1.86 4.43
N CYS A 102 -3.35 2.15 5.31
CA CYS A 102 -2.42 1.16 5.82
C CYS A 102 -3.13 0.09 6.67
N ASP A 103 -4.07 0.47 7.53
CA ASP A 103 -4.87 -0.43 8.38
C ASP A 103 -5.73 -1.40 7.54
N TYR A 104 -6.18 -0.95 6.36
CA TYR A 104 -6.87 -1.85 5.43
C TYR A 104 -5.96 -2.94 4.86
N TRP A 105 -4.71 -2.61 4.51
CA TRP A 105 -3.81 -3.54 3.81
C TRP A 105 -3.00 -4.45 4.75
N ILE A 106 -2.63 -3.94 5.93
CA ILE A 106 -1.84 -4.65 6.94
C ILE A 106 -2.78 -5.10 8.05
N GLU A 107 -2.89 -6.41 8.27
CA GLU A 107 -3.82 -6.95 9.28
C GLU A 107 -3.30 -6.77 10.71
N GLU A 108 -1.98 -6.72 10.87
CA GLU A 108 -1.31 -6.58 12.16
C GLU A 108 -0.99 -5.12 12.49
N LYS A 109 -1.66 -4.58 13.51
CA LYS A 109 -1.53 -3.17 13.91
C LYS A 109 -0.14 -2.81 14.45
N GLU A 110 0.58 -3.79 15.00
CA GLU A 110 1.96 -3.58 15.48
C GLU A 110 2.91 -3.27 14.32
N LEU A 111 2.75 -3.96 13.18
CA LEU A 111 3.54 -3.73 11.98
C LEU A 111 3.25 -2.37 11.35
N LEU A 112 2.02 -1.89 11.46
CA LEU A 112 1.64 -0.56 11.00
C LEU A 112 2.47 0.51 11.72
N HIS A 113 2.59 0.45 13.05
CA HIS A 113 3.42 1.41 13.80
C HIS A 113 4.93 1.25 13.48
N LYS A 114 5.42 0.01 13.27
CA LYS A 114 6.80 -0.26 12.83
C LYS A 114 7.10 0.45 11.50
N LEU A 115 6.17 0.40 10.55
CA LEU A 115 6.31 1.00 9.22
C LEU A 115 6.58 2.51 9.28
N PHE A 116 5.79 3.26 10.07
CA PHE A 116 5.98 4.72 10.18
C PHE A 116 7.24 5.09 10.97
N LYS A 117 7.59 4.32 11.99
CA LYS A 117 8.77 4.59 12.82
C LYS A 117 10.08 4.43 12.03
N VAL A 118 10.26 3.29 11.37
CA VAL A 118 11.51 2.97 10.63
C VAL A 118 11.75 3.95 9.47
N ASN A 119 10.68 4.41 8.82
CA ASN A 119 10.81 5.29 7.66
C ASN A 119 11.09 6.75 8.02
N ASN A 120 10.63 7.23 9.18
CA ASN A 120 10.94 8.59 9.63
C ASN A 120 12.44 8.79 9.90
N ASP A 121 13.11 7.75 10.39
CA ASP A 121 14.55 7.79 10.69
C ASP A 121 15.43 7.72 9.43
N ASN A 122 14.92 7.18 8.32
CA ASN A 122 15.67 6.86 7.09
C ASN A 122 15.57 7.90 5.95
N ASN A 123 15.06 9.10 6.22
CA ASN A 123 14.67 10.11 5.21
C ASN A 123 15.81 10.74 4.37
N ASN A 124 17.05 10.23 4.48
CA ASN A 124 18.23 10.74 3.79
C ASN A 124 18.64 9.96 2.52
N ASN A 125 17.99 8.83 2.18
CA ASN A 125 18.40 7.98 1.04
C ASN A 125 17.31 7.83 -0.04
N ASN A 126 17.13 8.85 -0.88
CA ASN A 126 15.97 9.01 -1.77
C ASN A 126 16.03 8.30 -3.15
N ASN A 127 16.93 7.34 -3.37
CA ASN A 127 17.27 6.92 -4.74
C ASN A 127 17.04 5.44 -5.11
N ASN A 128 16.54 4.58 -4.21
CA ASN A 128 16.34 3.16 -4.53
C ASN A 128 14.85 2.76 -4.55
N THR A 129 14.48 1.81 -5.41
CA THR A 129 13.23 1.04 -5.26
C THR A 129 13.32 0.31 -3.92
N PHE A 130 12.33 0.51 -3.06
CA PHE A 130 12.30 -0.11 -1.73
C PHE A 130 12.24 -1.64 -1.82
N MET A 131 11.57 -2.15 -2.85
CA MET A 131 11.41 -3.59 -3.04
C MET A 131 12.26 -4.11 -4.20
N GLN A 132 13.19 -5.00 -3.86
CA GLN A 132 13.97 -5.78 -4.82
C GLN A 132 13.35 -7.18 -4.96
N CYS A 133 12.89 -7.50 -6.18
CA CYS A 133 12.53 -8.88 -6.54
C CYS A 133 13.71 -9.45 -7.34
N THR A 134 14.40 -10.45 -6.80
CA THR A 134 15.43 -11.17 -7.56
C THR A 134 14.78 -12.13 -8.58
N ASP A 135 15.51 -12.58 -9.59
CA ASP A 135 15.02 -13.59 -10.54
C ASP A 135 14.68 -14.93 -9.88
N GLN A 136 15.30 -15.18 -8.72
CA GLN A 136 14.87 -16.19 -7.77
C GLN A 136 13.79 -15.58 -6.88
N LEU A 137 12.75 -16.33 -6.55
CA LEU A 137 11.44 -16.01 -5.93
C LEU A 137 11.40 -15.13 -4.65
N TYR A 138 12.45 -14.39 -4.34
CA TYR A 138 12.61 -13.57 -3.15
C TYR A 138 12.17 -12.13 -3.40
N CYS A 139 11.41 -11.63 -2.45
CA CYS A 139 11.05 -10.24 -2.28
C CYS A 139 11.73 -9.71 -1.03
N ARG A 140 12.42 -8.57 -1.13
CA ARG A 140 13.07 -7.91 0.01
C ARG A 140 12.66 -6.44 0.07
N ILE A 141 12.30 -5.96 1.26
CA ILE A 141 12.14 -4.54 1.63
C ILE A 141 13.40 -4.09 2.39
#